data_AF-A0AAW0J6S9-F1
#
_entry.id   AF-A0AAW0J6S9-F1
#
_cell.length_a   1.000
_cell.length_b   1.000
_cell.length_c   1.000
_cell.angle_alpha   90.00
_cell.angle_beta   90.00
_cell.angle_gamma   90.00
#
_symmetry.space_group_name_H-M   'P 1'
#
loop_
_entity.id
_entity.type
_entity.pdbx_description
1 polymer ?
#
loop_
_entity_poly.entity_id
_entity_poly.type
_entity_poly.pdbx_seq_one_letter_code
_entity_poly.pdbx_strand_id
1 'polypeptide(L)'
;MVIAIVLGLVLMEGASWFNFALLFVFLLAVSKFAFKRPANPRNLPPSPPALPIIGHLHLLKEPLHRTLHELSEKYGHVLFLRCGIRKVLVISSPSAVEECFTKKDIIFANRPRMLAGKHLNYNYKTIGFSSYGDHWRNLRRLTTLELFSTSRLAMFTSVRQDEVRLLVKQLFQDSSREKPTKVELRPKLLDLSFNIMMRTIAGKRYYGKEVVDQEAKQFQIIMREVTQLQGSSNLIDFLPVLQWVDFQGLEKRMVTLKKKMDRFFQNLVDEHKRMRGSASSQSVNEVTKMTLIDVMLSLQEIEPEFYTDEIIKSVILCFEWDKIGGSEINMLEEAGIVIPRAEPLEALCKPRQTMINLLYDL
;
A
#
# COMPACT_ATOMS: atom_id res chain seq x y z
N MET A 1 -53.52 27.92 -36.66
CA MET A 1 -53.07 27.14 -35.48
C MET A 1 -52.51 25.77 -35.89
N VAL A 2 -53.24 24.95 -36.66
CA VAL A 2 -52.78 23.62 -37.10
C VAL A 2 -51.49 23.66 -37.94
N ILE A 3 -51.36 24.60 -38.90
CA ILE A 3 -50.16 24.73 -39.75
C ILE A 3 -48.92 25.10 -38.91
N ALA A 4 -49.06 25.94 -37.88
CA ALA A 4 -47.95 26.33 -37.01
C ALA A 4 -47.49 25.17 -36.09
N ILE A 5 -48.41 24.31 -35.66
CA ILE A 5 -48.11 23.11 -34.87
C ILE A 5 -47.42 22.06 -35.76
N VAL A 6 -47.87 21.89 -37.00
CA VAL A 6 -47.25 20.97 -37.97
C VAL A 6 -45.86 21.46 -38.39
N LEU A 7 -45.67 22.77 -38.65
CA LEU A 7 -44.34 23.34 -38.90
C LEU A 7 -43.43 23.20 -37.67
N GLY A 8 -43.95 23.43 -36.47
CA GLY A 8 -43.20 23.27 -35.22
C GLY A 8 -42.74 21.83 -34.98
N LEU A 9 -43.60 20.84 -35.24
CA LEU A 9 -43.27 19.41 -35.14
C LEU A 9 -42.24 18.98 -36.20
N VAL A 10 -42.38 19.43 -37.44
CA VAL A 10 -41.44 19.14 -38.53
C VAL A 10 -40.07 19.80 -38.30
N LEU A 11 -40.04 21.02 -37.73
CA LEU A 11 -38.79 21.70 -37.36
C LEU A 11 -38.13 21.05 -36.13
N MET A 12 -38.90 20.54 -35.16
CA MET A 12 -38.37 19.78 -34.02
C MET A 12 -37.80 18.41 -34.44
N GLU A 13 -38.46 17.70 -35.37
CA GLU A 13 -37.92 16.48 -35.95
C GLU A 13 -36.65 16.75 -36.75
N GLY A 14 -36.63 17.78 -37.59
CA GLY A 14 -35.45 18.19 -38.36
C GLY A 14 -34.25 18.59 -37.50
N ALA A 15 -34.49 19.29 -36.39
CA ALA A 15 -33.44 19.63 -35.41
C ALA A 15 -32.89 18.40 -34.70
N SER A 16 -33.73 17.38 -34.43
CA SER A 16 -33.31 16.10 -33.87
C SER A 16 -32.38 15.35 -34.84
N TRP A 17 -32.77 15.22 -36.11
CA TRP A 17 -31.95 14.60 -37.15
C TRP A 17 -30.62 15.33 -37.40
N PHE A 18 -30.63 16.67 -37.35
CA PHE A 18 -29.42 17.47 -37.46
C PHE A 18 -28.45 17.24 -36.29
N ASN A 19 -28.96 17.14 -35.05
CA ASN A 19 -28.17 16.79 -33.88
C ASN A 19 -27.60 15.36 -33.95
N PHE A 20 -28.39 14.38 -34.44
CA PHE A 20 -27.89 13.03 -34.67
C PHE A 20 -26.82 12.99 -35.78
N ALA A 21 -26.98 13.76 -36.85
CA ALA A 21 -25.99 13.87 -37.92
C ALA A 21 -24.69 14.54 -37.43
N LEU A 22 -24.78 15.61 -36.64
CA LEU A 22 -23.62 16.24 -36.01
C LEU A 22 -22.93 15.30 -35.01
N LEU A 23 -23.70 14.56 -34.20
CA LEU A 23 -23.16 13.55 -33.30
C LEU A 23 -22.48 12.42 -34.09
N PHE A 24 -23.06 11.96 -35.20
CA PHE A 24 -22.49 10.92 -36.05
C PHE A 24 -21.20 11.39 -36.74
N VAL A 25 -21.18 12.61 -37.29
CA VAL A 25 -19.98 13.21 -37.88
C VAL A 25 -18.91 13.44 -36.80
N PHE A 26 -19.31 13.88 -35.60
CA PHE A 26 -18.41 14.00 -34.45
C PHE A 26 -17.85 12.64 -34.04
N LEU A 27 -18.66 11.59 -33.95
CA LEU A 27 -18.21 10.22 -33.66
C LEU A 27 -17.30 9.68 -34.76
N LEU A 28 -17.56 9.97 -36.04
CA LEU A 28 -16.69 9.61 -37.16
C LEU A 28 -15.37 10.37 -37.13
N ALA A 29 -15.40 11.67 -36.85
CA ALA A 29 -14.20 12.51 -36.72
C ALA A 29 -13.36 12.07 -35.51
N VAL A 30 -14.01 11.85 -34.37
CA VAL A 30 -13.39 11.26 -33.17
C VAL A 30 -12.83 9.89 -33.52
N SER A 31 -13.56 9.01 -34.20
CA SER A 31 -13.03 7.69 -34.59
C SER A 31 -11.79 7.81 -35.49
N LYS A 32 -11.82 8.65 -36.53
CA LYS A 32 -10.65 8.85 -37.41
C LYS A 32 -9.46 9.47 -36.68
N PHE A 33 -9.69 10.36 -35.72
CA PHE A 33 -8.63 10.97 -34.92
C PHE A 33 -8.11 10.03 -33.81
N ALA A 34 -9.00 9.22 -33.24
CA ALA A 34 -8.76 8.24 -32.19
C ALA A 34 -8.02 6.99 -32.73
N PHE A 35 -8.36 6.56 -33.95
CA PHE A 35 -7.78 5.42 -34.65
C PHE A 35 -6.64 5.81 -35.61
N LYS A 36 -6.28 7.10 -35.71
CA LYS A 36 -5.01 7.50 -36.32
C LYS A 36 -3.89 6.84 -35.52
N ARG A 37 -3.24 5.84 -36.12
CA ARG A 37 -2.06 5.20 -35.54
C ARG A 37 -1.01 6.30 -35.35
N PRO A 38 -0.59 6.62 -34.12
CA PRO A 38 0.55 7.50 -33.97
C PRO A 38 1.71 6.90 -34.77
N ALA A 39 2.42 7.74 -35.52
CA ALA A 39 3.64 7.30 -36.19
C ALA A 39 4.50 6.58 -35.15
N ASN A 40 4.85 5.33 -35.43
CA ASN A 40 5.56 4.51 -34.47
C ASN A 40 6.88 5.23 -34.16
N PRO A 41 7.11 5.75 -32.94
CA PRO A 41 8.39 6.35 -32.63
C PRO A 41 9.40 5.23 -32.80
N ARG A 42 10.39 5.42 -33.69
CA ARG A 42 11.24 4.35 -34.22
C ARG A 42 12.03 3.55 -33.16
N ASN A 43 11.91 3.89 -31.87
CA ASN A 43 12.69 3.36 -30.75
C ASN A 43 11.84 2.94 -29.53
N LEU A 44 10.52 2.69 -29.67
CA LEU A 44 9.74 2.14 -28.54
C LEU A 44 9.83 0.60 -28.50
N PRO A 45 9.79 0.01 -27.29
CA PRO A 45 9.62 -1.43 -27.15
C PRO A 45 8.33 -1.94 -27.80
N PRO A 46 8.22 -3.26 -28.06
CA PRO A 46 6.98 -3.89 -28.52
C PRO A 46 5.78 -3.49 -27.67
N SER A 47 4.64 -3.28 -28.33
CA SER A 47 3.38 -2.88 -27.70
C SER A 47 2.23 -3.71 -28.28
N PRO A 48 1.33 -4.25 -27.44
CA PRO A 48 0.06 -4.78 -27.91
C PRO A 48 -0.80 -3.70 -28.58
N PRO A 49 -1.88 -4.07 -29.28
CA PRO A 49 -2.84 -3.11 -29.81
C PRO A 49 -3.48 -2.27 -28.69
N ALA A 50 -3.43 -0.94 -28.85
CA ALA A 50 -3.99 0.01 -27.89
C ALA A 50 -5.34 0.54 -28.36
N LEU A 51 -6.31 0.67 -27.44
CA LEU A 51 -7.53 1.41 -27.70
C LEU A 51 -7.31 2.93 -27.56
N PRO A 52 -8.11 3.76 -28.24
CA PRO A 52 -8.05 5.20 -28.04
C PRO A 52 -8.43 5.59 -26.61
N ILE A 53 -7.86 6.71 -26.12
CA ILE A 53 -8.07 7.29 -24.78
C ILE A 53 -7.59 6.39 -23.63
N ILE A 54 -8.13 5.18 -23.47
CA ILE A 54 -7.81 4.27 -22.36
C ILE A 54 -6.51 3.49 -22.57
N GLY A 55 -6.03 3.39 -23.81
CA GLY A 55 -4.83 2.61 -24.14
C GLY A 55 -5.04 1.12 -23.89
N HIS A 56 -4.25 0.55 -22.98
CA HIS A 56 -4.16 -0.87 -22.67
C HIS A 56 -4.85 -1.23 -21.35
N LEU A 57 -5.55 -0.28 -20.69
CA LEU A 57 -6.29 -0.57 -19.45
C LEU A 57 -7.28 -1.74 -19.62
N HIS A 58 -7.86 -1.88 -20.81
CA HIS A 58 -8.76 -2.98 -21.16
C HIS A 58 -8.11 -4.38 -21.17
N LEU A 59 -6.77 -4.43 -21.26
CA LEU A 59 -6.01 -5.67 -21.20
C LEU A 59 -5.64 -6.04 -19.76
N LEU A 60 -5.60 -5.07 -18.83
CA LEU A 60 -5.14 -5.28 -17.46
C LEU A 60 -6.27 -5.85 -16.60
N LYS A 61 -6.30 -7.18 -16.48
CA LYS A 61 -7.22 -7.90 -15.61
C LYS A 61 -6.54 -8.27 -14.30
N GLU A 62 -7.34 -8.42 -13.25
CA GLU A 62 -6.84 -9.00 -12.00
C GLU A 62 -6.66 -10.53 -12.16
N PRO A 63 -5.55 -11.09 -11.66
CA PRO A 63 -4.48 -10.42 -10.93
C PRO A 63 -3.50 -9.75 -11.92
N LEU A 64 -3.16 -8.49 -11.67
CA LEU A 64 -2.38 -7.68 -12.60
C LEU A 64 -1.07 -8.37 -13.05
N HIS A 65 -0.34 -8.98 -12.12
CA HIS A 65 0.96 -9.60 -12.42
C HIS A 65 0.87 -10.81 -13.37
N ARG A 66 -0.21 -11.61 -13.33
CA ARG A 66 -0.38 -12.73 -14.29
C ARG A 66 -0.72 -12.22 -15.67
N THR A 67 -1.62 -11.24 -15.73
CA THR A 67 -1.96 -10.60 -17.00
C THR A 67 -0.74 -9.96 -17.66
N LEU A 68 0.11 -9.30 -16.89
CA LEU A 68 1.38 -8.74 -17.39
C LEU A 68 2.34 -9.84 -17.84
N HIS A 69 2.41 -10.97 -17.13
CA HIS A 69 3.23 -12.11 -17.54
C HIS A 69 2.75 -12.71 -18.88
N GLU A 70 1.45 -12.97 -19.04
CA GLU A 70 0.87 -13.47 -20.30
C GLU A 70 1.14 -12.53 -21.48
N LEU A 71 1.03 -11.21 -21.26
CA LEU A 71 1.41 -10.22 -22.26
C LEU A 71 2.90 -10.30 -22.60
N SER A 72 3.76 -10.47 -21.60
CA SER A 72 5.22 -10.59 -21.80
C SER A 72 5.61 -11.82 -22.61
N GLU A 73 4.96 -12.97 -22.39
CA GLU A 73 5.18 -14.18 -23.17
C GLU A 73 4.76 -14.00 -24.63
N LYS A 74 3.70 -13.21 -24.88
CA LYS A 74 3.16 -13.02 -26.22
C LYS A 74 3.88 -11.95 -27.05
N TYR A 75 4.32 -10.86 -26.42
CA TYR A 75 4.84 -9.68 -27.12
C TYR A 75 6.33 -9.41 -26.85
N GLY A 76 6.95 -10.13 -25.91
CA GLY A 76 8.34 -10.00 -25.50
C GLY A 76 8.52 -9.49 -24.06
N HIS A 77 9.70 -9.69 -23.49
CA HIS A 77 9.96 -9.44 -22.07
C HIS A 77 10.22 -7.96 -21.70
N VAL A 78 10.20 -7.05 -22.68
CA VAL A 78 10.27 -5.60 -22.46
C VAL A 78 9.13 -4.97 -23.26
N LEU A 79 8.06 -4.59 -22.58
CA LEU A 79 6.84 -4.12 -23.23
C LEU A 79 6.52 -2.67 -22.92
N PHE A 80 6.10 -1.96 -23.95
CA PHE A 80 5.51 -0.65 -23.79
C PHE A 80 3.99 -0.78 -23.67
N LEU A 81 3.44 -0.26 -22.57
CA LEU A 81 2.01 -0.10 -22.35
C LEU A 81 1.68 1.38 -22.17
N ARG A 82 0.45 1.71 -22.52
CA ARG A 82 -0.19 3.01 -22.32
C ARG A 82 -1.41 2.79 -21.46
N CYS A 83 -1.39 3.22 -20.21
CA CYS A 83 -2.52 3.11 -19.28
C CYS A 83 -3.17 4.49 -19.14
N GLY A 84 -4.22 4.74 -19.93
CA GLY A 84 -4.79 6.08 -20.08
C GLY A 84 -3.73 7.09 -20.52
N ILE A 85 -3.49 8.11 -19.69
CA ILE A 85 -2.45 9.14 -19.95
C ILE A 85 -1.03 8.69 -19.60
N ARG A 86 -0.85 7.57 -18.88
CA ARG A 86 0.46 7.13 -18.38
C ARG A 86 1.13 6.17 -19.36
N LYS A 87 2.42 6.37 -19.56
CA LYS A 87 3.30 5.44 -20.28
C LYS A 87 3.94 4.50 -19.27
N VAL A 88 3.83 3.21 -19.49
CA VAL A 88 4.27 2.14 -18.59
C VAL A 88 5.23 1.24 -19.37
N LEU A 89 6.38 0.96 -18.78
CA LEU A 89 7.34 -0.01 -19.28
C LEU A 89 7.27 -1.25 -18.40
N VAL A 90 6.93 -2.40 -18.98
CA VAL A 90 6.89 -3.68 -18.27
C VAL A 90 8.19 -4.41 -18.56
N ILE A 91 8.91 -4.78 -17.50
CA ILE A 91 10.17 -5.50 -17.59
C ILE A 91 9.96 -6.89 -16.97
N SER A 92 10.25 -7.93 -17.75
CA SER A 92 10.01 -9.33 -17.40
C SER A 92 11.22 -10.23 -17.71
N SER A 93 12.41 -9.67 -17.93
CA SER A 93 13.66 -10.43 -18.09
C SER A 93 14.70 -10.06 -17.03
N PRO A 94 15.45 -11.03 -16.48
CA PRO A 94 16.49 -10.75 -15.49
C PRO A 94 17.55 -9.74 -15.97
N SER A 95 17.99 -9.85 -17.22
CA SER A 95 19.02 -8.95 -17.78
C SER A 95 18.54 -7.49 -17.89
N ALA A 96 17.27 -7.27 -18.24
CA ALA A 96 16.70 -5.93 -18.32
C ALA A 96 16.43 -5.35 -16.92
N VAL A 97 16.01 -6.18 -15.96
CA VAL A 97 15.91 -5.78 -14.54
C VAL A 97 17.28 -5.37 -14.03
N GLU A 98 18.32 -6.15 -14.28
CA GLU A 98 19.70 -5.82 -13.89
C GLU A 98 20.12 -4.46 -14.48
N GLU A 99 19.89 -4.24 -15.78
CA GLU A 99 20.21 -2.95 -16.41
C GLU A 99 19.47 -1.78 -15.76
N CYS A 100 18.16 -1.92 -15.49
CA CYS A 100 17.34 -0.88 -14.87
C CYS A 100 17.75 -0.56 -13.43
N PHE A 101 18.09 -1.57 -12.62
CA PHE A 101 18.33 -1.42 -11.19
C PHE A 101 19.82 -1.43 -10.80
N THR A 102 20.74 -1.47 -11.76
CA THR A 102 22.19 -1.30 -11.53
C THR A 102 22.76 -0.15 -12.37
N LYS A 103 22.75 -0.27 -13.70
CA LYS A 103 23.38 0.70 -14.62
C LYS A 103 22.59 2.00 -14.75
N LYS A 104 21.27 1.93 -14.59
CA LYS A 104 20.32 3.05 -14.78
C LYS A 104 19.46 3.29 -13.54
N ASP A 105 19.92 2.84 -12.38
CA ASP A 105 19.18 2.82 -11.12
C ASP A 105 18.57 4.18 -10.74
N ILE A 106 19.33 5.27 -10.83
CA ILE A 106 18.87 6.63 -10.51
C ILE A 106 17.73 7.09 -11.44
N ILE A 107 17.78 6.72 -12.72
CA ILE A 107 16.75 7.09 -13.71
C ILE A 107 15.41 6.42 -13.34
N PHE A 108 15.47 5.16 -12.92
CA PHE A 108 14.30 4.35 -12.54
C PHE A 108 13.94 4.45 -11.05
N ALA A 109 14.68 5.20 -10.24
CA ALA A 109 14.43 5.34 -8.80
C ALA A 109 13.21 6.22 -8.47
N ASN A 110 12.72 7.02 -9.42
CA ASN A 110 11.58 7.92 -9.19
C ASN A 110 10.25 7.17 -9.01
N ARG A 111 9.34 7.77 -8.22
CA ARG A 111 8.01 7.20 -7.96
C ARG A 111 6.92 7.95 -8.74
N PRO A 112 5.94 7.25 -9.33
CA PRO A 112 4.85 7.89 -10.03
C PRO A 112 3.98 8.69 -9.05
N ARG A 113 3.60 9.92 -9.43
CA ARG A 113 2.69 10.75 -8.64
C ARG A 113 1.25 10.25 -8.76
N MET A 114 0.85 9.41 -7.82
CA MET A 114 -0.52 8.88 -7.69
C MET A 114 -1.30 9.60 -6.57
N LEU A 115 -2.63 9.56 -6.60
CA LEU A 115 -3.49 10.20 -5.59
C LEU A 115 -3.20 9.70 -4.16
N ALA A 116 -2.96 8.41 -3.99
CA ALA A 116 -2.56 7.83 -2.71
C ALA A 116 -1.23 8.43 -2.20
N GLY A 117 -0.30 8.74 -3.11
CA GLY A 117 0.93 9.48 -2.81
C GLY A 117 0.66 10.88 -2.26
N LYS A 118 -0.26 11.61 -2.89
CA LYS A 118 -0.65 12.97 -2.49
C LYS A 118 -1.33 13.00 -1.12
N HIS A 119 -2.34 12.16 -0.95
CA HIS A 119 -3.28 12.27 0.18
C HIS A 119 -2.88 11.40 1.36
N LEU A 120 -2.48 10.14 1.12
CA LEU A 120 -2.17 9.19 2.20
C LEU A 120 -0.69 9.18 2.58
N ASN A 121 0.22 9.65 1.72
CA ASN A 121 1.66 9.56 1.93
C ASN A 121 2.34 10.92 2.12
N TYR A 122 1.70 11.78 2.92
CA TYR A 122 2.24 13.10 3.29
C TYR A 122 2.72 13.93 2.10
N ASN A 123 1.94 13.95 1.01
CA ASN A 123 2.31 14.61 -0.24
C ASN A 123 3.65 14.10 -0.81
N TYR A 124 3.74 12.78 -1.00
CA TYR A 124 4.90 12.08 -1.57
C TYR A 124 6.17 12.16 -0.69
N LYS A 125 6.02 12.29 0.63
CA LYS A 125 7.14 12.42 1.57
C LYS A 125 7.50 11.12 2.30
N THR A 126 6.76 10.04 2.12
CA THR A 126 7.12 8.72 2.66
C THR A 126 8.19 8.04 1.79
N ILE A 127 9.05 7.20 2.40
CA ILE A 127 10.18 6.57 1.69
C ILE A 127 9.76 5.76 0.46
N GLY A 128 8.55 5.17 0.48
CA GLY A 128 8.01 4.37 -0.61
C GLY A 128 7.45 5.20 -1.78
N PHE A 129 7.09 6.47 -1.55
CA PHE A 129 6.42 7.34 -2.53
C PHE A 129 7.21 8.59 -2.93
N SER A 130 8.31 8.90 -2.24
CA SER A 130 9.21 9.98 -2.61
C SER A 130 10.02 9.62 -3.85
N SER A 131 10.14 10.58 -4.78
CA SER A 131 11.12 10.52 -5.87
C SER A 131 12.55 10.59 -5.34
N TYR A 132 13.49 10.05 -6.11
CA TYR A 132 14.90 10.12 -5.76
C TYR A 132 15.37 11.58 -5.69
N GLY A 133 16.11 11.90 -4.64
CA GLY A 133 16.55 13.26 -4.32
C GLY A 133 16.96 13.35 -2.86
N ASP A 134 17.33 14.55 -2.41
CA ASP A 134 17.91 14.80 -1.08
C ASP A 134 16.99 14.31 0.05
N HIS A 135 15.70 14.62 -0.05
CA HIS A 135 14.67 14.14 0.90
C HIS A 135 14.65 12.61 1.03
N TRP A 136 14.57 11.89 -0.09
CA TRP A 136 14.56 10.43 -0.09
C TRP A 136 15.88 9.85 0.42
N ARG A 137 17.02 10.44 0.05
CA ARG A 137 18.34 10.00 0.52
C ARG A 137 18.47 10.16 2.03
N ASN A 138 17.98 11.26 2.59
CA ASN A 138 18.00 11.50 4.03
C ASN A 138 17.06 10.53 4.78
N LEU A 139 15.85 10.26 4.26
CA LEU A 139 14.98 9.22 4.80
C LEU A 139 15.62 7.83 4.75
N ARG A 140 16.30 7.51 3.65
CA ARG A 140 17.02 6.24 3.48
C ARG A 140 18.18 6.12 4.48
N ARG A 141 18.91 7.21 4.71
CA ARG A 141 19.97 7.30 5.72
C ARG A 141 19.41 7.10 7.13
N LEU A 142 18.37 7.87 7.51
CA LEU A 142 17.68 7.75 8.80
C LEU A 142 17.23 6.31 9.06
N THR A 143 16.48 5.72 8.13
CA THR A 143 15.96 4.37 8.29
C THR A 143 17.08 3.33 8.40
N THR A 144 18.11 3.40 7.55
CA THR A 144 19.19 2.40 7.53
C THR A 144 20.13 2.51 8.73
N LEU A 145 20.51 3.73 9.12
CA LEU A 145 21.53 3.95 10.16
C LEU A 145 20.93 4.00 11.57
N GLU A 146 19.76 4.61 11.75
CA GLU A 146 19.23 4.89 13.08
C GLU A 146 18.16 3.88 13.51
N LEU A 147 17.34 3.41 12.57
CA LEU A 147 16.17 2.57 12.87
C LEU A 147 16.41 1.07 12.62
N PHE A 148 17.14 0.73 11.57
CA PHE A 148 17.38 -0.67 11.15
C PHE A 148 18.86 -1.08 11.18
N SER A 149 19.71 -0.34 11.90
CA SER A 149 21.08 -0.76 12.13
C SER A 149 21.16 -2.02 13.00
N THR A 150 22.25 -2.76 12.90
CA THR A 150 22.48 -3.99 13.68
C THR A 150 22.32 -3.76 15.19
N SER A 151 22.84 -2.63 15.71
CA SER A 151 22.69 -2.26 17.12
C SER A 151 21.23 -2.03 17.50
N ARG A 152 20.47 -1.32 16.65
CA ARG A 152 19.04 -1.07 16.87
C ARG A 152 18.23 -2.35 16.79
N LEU A 153 18.52 -3.24 15.85
CA LEU A 153 17.87 -4.54 15.76
C LEU A 153 18.16 -5.42 16.98
N ALA A 154 19.40 -5.39 17.50
CA ALA A 154 19.80 -6.13 18.69
C ALA A 154 19.05 -5.63 19.94
N MET A 155 18.85 -4.33 20.07
CA MET A 155 18.08 -3.70 21.16
C MET A 155 16.64 -4.23 21.24
N PHE A 156 15.97 -4.45 20.09
CA PHE A 156 14.61 -5.00 20.04
C PHE A 156 14.53 -6.53 20.04
N THR A 157 15.59 -7.23 20.45
CA THR A 157 15.59 -8.71 20.49
C THR A 157 14.57 -9.25 21.47
N SER A 158 14.42 -8.64 22.64
CA SER A 158 13.44 -9.04 23.66
C SER A 158 12.01 -8.95 23.12
N VAL A 159 11.66 -7.89 22.39
CA VAL A 159 10.34 -7.74 21.77
C VAL A 159 10.02 -8.91 20.84
N ARG A 160 10.97 -9.31 20.00
CA ARG A 160 10.79 -10.47 19.09
C ARG A 160 10.69 -11.78 19.86
N GLN A 161 11.54 -11.98 20.88
CA GLN A 161 11.51 -13.17 21.73
C GLN A 161 10.16 -13.30 22.46
N ASP A 162 9.66 -12.22 23.04
CA ASP A 162 8.38 -12.18 23.74
C ASP A 162 7.21 -12.55 22.80
N GLU A 163 7.12 -11.93 21.61
CA GLU A 163 6.02 -12.21 20.68
C GLU A 163 6.09 -13.64 20.12
N VAL A 164 7.30 -14.17 19.86
CA VAL A 164 7.47 -15.57 19.48
C VAL A 164 7.09 -16.52 20.62
N ARG A 165 7.46 -16.19 21.87
CA ARG A 165 7.07 -16.97 23.06
C ARG A 165 5.55 -17.02 23.20
N LEU A 166 4.88 -15.89 23.01
CA LEU A 166 3.41 -15.80 23.04
C LEU A 166 2.77 -16.62 21.92
N LEU A 167 3.29 -16.55 20.71
CA LEU A 167 2.83 -17.40 19.60
C LEU A 167 2.94 -18.88 19.94
N VAL A 168 4.10 -19.32 20.43
CA VAL A 168 4.35 -20.71 20.82
C VAL A 168 3.38 -21.15 21.94
N LYS A 169 3.16 -20.30 22.94
CA LYS A 169 2.19 -20.55 24.02
C LYS A 169 0.78 -20.73 23.48
N GLN A 170 0.33 -19.86 22.58
CA GLN A 170 -0.98 -19.99 21.95
C GLN A 170 -1.10 -21.26 21.09
N LEU A 171 -0.06 -21.61 20.33
CA LEU A 171 -0.04 -22.86 19.55
C LEU A 171 -0.10 -24.09 20.46
N PHE A 172 0.56 -24.04 21.61
CA PHE A 172 0.51 -25.11 22.59
C PHE A 172 -0.89 -25.25 23.20
N GLN A 173 -1.52 -24.14 23.58
CA GLN A 173 -2.90 -24.10 24.10
C GLN A 173 -3.93 -24.60 23.07
N ASP A 174 -3.75 -24.28 21.79
CA ASP A 174 -4.63 -24.73 20.71
C ASP A 174 -4.35 -26.19 20.28
N SER A 175 -3.24 -26.79 20.73
CA SER A 175 -2.87 -28.18 20.41
C SER A 175 -3.43 -29.19 21.40
N SER A 176 -3.88 -30.35 20.92
CA SER A 176 -4.20 -31.49 21.77
C SER A 176 -2.93 -32.27 22.12
N ARG A 177 -2.84 -32.78 23.35
CA ARG A 177 -1.68 -33.57 23.83
C ARG A 177 -1.54 -34.90 23.09
N GLU A 178 -2.66 -35.48 22.69
CA GLU A 178 -2.70 -36.85 22.17
C GLU A 178 -2.69 -36.89 20.65
N LYS A 179 -3.42 -35.98 20.01
CA LYS A 179 -3.63 -35.97 18.56
C LYS A 179 -3.15 -34.65 17.94
N PRO A 180 -2.52 -34.69 16.76
CA PRO A 180 -2.21 -33.48 16.01
C PRO A 180 -3.49 -32.68 15.75
N THR A 181 -3.53 -31.42 16.19
CA THR A 181 -4.66 -30.51 15.96
C THR A 181 -4.34 -29.61 14.77
N LYS A 182 -5.31 -29.43 13.87
CA LYS A 182 -5.21 -28.43 12.80
C LYS A 182 -5.32 -27.03 13.40
N VAL A 183 -4.34 -26.19 13.11
CA VAL A 183 -4.31 -24.80 13.56
C VAL A 183 -4.08 -23.88 12.37
N GLU A 184 -4.89 -22.84 12.24
CA GLU A 184 -4.71 -21.80 11.25
C GLU A 184 -3.54 -20.87 11.66
N LEU A 185 -2.46 -20.87 10.89
CA LEU A 185 -1.25 -20.10 11.20
C LEU A 185 -1.33 -18.66 10.72
N ARG A 186 -2.10 -18.38 9.66
CA ARG A 186 -2.16 -17.06 9.04
C ARG A 186 -2.50 -15.93 10.02
N PRO A 187 -3.63 -15.95 10.76
CA PRO A 187 -3.95 -14.87 11.70
C PRO A 187 -2.90 -14.74 12.80
N LYS A 188 -2.31 -15.87 13.24
CA LYS A 188 -1.29 -15.88 14.29
C LYS A 188 0.05 -15.26 13.84
N LEU A 189 0.48 -15.53 12.60
CA LEU A 189 1.70 -14.96 12.02
C LEU A 189 1.54 -13.46 11.72
N LEU A 190 0.34 -13.03 11.36
CA LEU A 190 0.03 -11.62 11.19
C LEU A 190 0.07 -10.90 12.53
N ASP A 191 -0.65 -11.41 13.54
CA ASP A 191 -0.64 -10.85 14.89
C ASP A 191 0.81 -10.73 15.42
N LEU A 192 1.62 -11.79 15.24
CA LEU A 192 3.06 -11.79 15.56
C LEU A 192 3.80 -10.63 14.86
N SER A 193 3.69 -10.54 13.53
CA SER A 193 4.43 -9.56 12.73
C SER A 193 4.06 -8.13 13.10
N PHE A 194 2.76 -7.86 13.22
CA PHE A 194 2.25 -6.55 13.59
C PHE A 194 2.60 -6.14 15.01
N ASN A 195 2.52 -7.06 15.96
CA ASN A 195 2.88 -6.76 17.34
C ASN A 195 4.39 -6.54 17.50
N ILE A 196 5.24 -7.27 16.75
CA ILE A 196 6.67 -6.96 16.69
C ILE A 196 6.88 -5.53 16.19
N MET A 197 6.22 -5.13 15.10
CA MET A 197 6.34 -3.77 14.56
C MET A 197 5.85 -2.71 15.55
N MET A 198 4.62 -2.83 16.06
CA MET A 198 4.05 -1.82 16.94
C MET A 198 4.75 -1.72 18.29
N ARG A 199 5.21 -2.84 18.86
CA ARG A 199 6.01 -2.80 20.09
C ARG A 199 7.38 -2.19 19.86
N THR A 200 7.96 -2.39 18.68
CA THR A 200 9.23 -1.74 18.31
C THR A 200 9.04 -0.24 18.08
N ILE A 201 7.96 0.15 17.41
CA ILE A 201 7.70 1.54 17.02
C ILE A 201 7.23 2.39 18.19
N ALA A 202 6.26 1.89 18.96
CA ALA A 202 5.53 2.66 19.96
C ALA A 202 5.41 1.93 21.31
N GLY A 203 6.04 0.77 21.49
CA GLY A 203 5.95 0.00 22.73
C GLY A 203 4.59 -0.68 22.98
N LYS A 204 3.65 -0.61 22.03
CA LYS A 204 2.26 -1.06 22.20
C LYS A 204 1.94 -2.33 21.42
N ARG A 205 1.02 -3.14 21.95
CA ARG A 205 0.47 -4.33 21.30
C ARG A 205 -0.93 -4.02 20.79
N TYR A 206 -1.18 -4.22 19.49
CA TYR A 206 -2.48 -3.89 18.88
C TYR A 206 -3.23 -5.08 18.29
N TYR A 207 -2.63 -6.27 18.26
CA TYR A 207 -3.19 -7.47 17.65
C TYR A 207 -3.22 -8.65 18.63
N GLY A 208 -4.12 -9.61 18.42
CA GLY A 208 -4.33 -10.77 19.28
C GLY A 208 -5.64 -10.73 20.07
N LYS A 209 -6.10 -11.91 20.51
CA LYS A 209 -7.39 -12.11 21.19
C LYS A 209 -7.56 -11.32 22.49
N GLU A 210 -6.45 -11.06 23.20
CA GLU A 210 -6.45 -10.37 24.49
C GLU A 210 -6.42 -8.84 24.35
N VAL A 211 -6.24 -8.32 23.13
CA VAL A 211 -6.20 -6.87 22.89
C VAL A 211 -7.62 -6.34 22.68
N VAL A 212 -8.18 -5.73 23.75
CA VAL A 212 -9.54 -5.17 23.74
C VAL A 212 -9.55 -3.64 23.59
N ASP A 213 -8.37 -3.01 23.58
CA ASP A 213 -8.18 -1.56 23.55
C ASP A 213 -8.87 -0.89 22.36
N GLN A 214 -9.54 0.23 22.62
CA GLN A 214 -10.16 1.08 21.61
C GLN A 214 -9.11 1.69 20.67
N GLU A 215 -7.93 2.04 21.17
CA GLU A 215 -6.81 2.57 20.38
C GLU A 215 -6.36 1.53 19.33
N ALA A 216 -6.17 0.28 19.76
CA ALA A 216 -5.80 -0.82 18.88
C ALA A 216 -6.84 -1.06 17.77
N LYS A 217 -8.13 -1.00 18.10
CA LYS A 217 -9.22 -1.13 17.11
C LYS A 217 -9.18 0.02 16.09
N GLN A 218 -8.96 1.25 16.55
CA GLN A 218 -8.84 2.41 15.67
C GLN A 218 -7.65 2.26 14.72
N PHE A 219 -6.50 1.82 15.23
CA PHE A 219 -5.32 1.54 14.40
C PHE A 219 -5.62 0.51 13.31
N GLN A 220 -6.19 -0.65 13.68
CA GLN A 220 -6.52 -1.71 12.72
C GLN A 220 -7.48 -1.23 11.62
N ILE A 221 -8.46 -0.38 11.94
CA ILE A 221 -9.40 0.20 10.98
C ILE A 221 -8.66 1.15 10.03
N ILE A 222 -7.84 2.06 10.57
CA ILE A 222 -7.08 3.03 9.80
C ILE A 222 -6.15 2.29 8.81
N MET A 223 -5.37 1.34 9.31
CA MET A 223 -4.38 0.64 8.48
C MET A 223 -5.04 -0.21 7.40
N ARG A 224 -6.16 -0.87 7.70
CA ARG A 224 -6.95 -1.59 6.69
C ARG A 224 -7.41 -0.65 5.56
N GLU A 225 -7.96 0.51 5.91
CA GLU A 225 -8.45 1.47 4.90
C GLU A 225 -7.30 2.08 4.08
N VAL A 226 -6.14 2.31 4.72
CA VAL A 226 -4.93 2.78 4.02
C VAL A 226 -4.49 1.76 2.97
N THR A 227 -4.36 0.49 3.36
CA THR A 227 -3.91 -0.57 2.45
C THR A 227 -4.89 -0.79 1.30
N GLN A 228 -6.20 -0.74 1.58
CA GLN A 228 -7.23 -0.84 0.54
C GLN A 228 -7.11 0.28 -0.50
N LEU A 229 -6.96 1.54 -0.06
CA LEU A 229 -6.92 2.70 -0.96
C LEU A 229 -5.57 2.89 -1.66
N GLN A 230 -4.48 2.37 -1.08
CA GLN A 230 -3.15 2.36 -1.69
C GLN A 230 -2.99 1.23 -2.71
N GLY A 231 -3.54 0.05 -2.42
CA GLY A 231 -3.43 -1.14 -3.26
C GLY A 231 -4.43 -1.19 -4.42
N SER A 232 -5.52 -0.42 -4.37
CA SER A 232 -6.51 -0.39 -5.45
C SER A 232 -5.97 0.30 -6.71
N SER A 233 -6.11 -0.37 -7.86
CA SER A 233 -5.87 0.20 -9.19
C SER A 233 -6.87 1.33 -9.48
N ASN A 234 -6.56 2.54 -9.01
CA ASN A 234 -7.47 3.69 -9.11
C ASN A 234 -7.51 4.21 -10.56
N LEU A 235 -8.64 4.05 -11.24
CA LEU A 235 -8.83 4.55 -12.62
C LEU A 235 -8.58 6.05 -12.75
N ILE A 236 -8.79 6.82 -11.68
CA ILE A 236 -8.52 8.26 -11.64
C ILE A 236 -7.05 8.58 -11.92
N ASP A 237 -6.12 7.74 -11.48
CA ASP A 237 -4.69 7.93 -11.72
C ASP A 237 -4.30 7.79 -13.19
N PHE A 238 -5.13 7.12 -13.99
CA PHE A 238 -4.91 6.88 -15.42
C PHE A 238 -5.78 7.78 -16.32
N LEU A 239 -6.95 8.19 -15.84
CA LEU A 239 -7.95 8.98 -16.57
C LEU A 239 -8.35 10.22 -15.75
N PRO A 240 -7.61 11.35 -15.89
CA PRO A 240 -7.84 12.56 -15.07
C PRO A 240 -9.25 13.15 -15.16
N VAL A 241 -9.97 12.91 -16.26
CA VAL A 241 -11.37 13.33 -16.42
C VAL A 241 -12.28 12.76 -15.32
N LEU A 242 -11.97 11.58 -14.79
CA LEU A 242 -12.69 10.95 -13.69
C LEU A 242 -12.49 11.69 -12.35
N GLN A 243 -11.43 12.49 -12.24
CA GLN A 243 -11.18 13.30 -11.04
C GLN A 243 -12.19 14.43 -10.89
N TRP A 244 -12.68 15.02 -11.99
CA TRP A 244 -13.61 16.15 -11.94
C TRP A 244 -14.93 15.82 -11.24
N VAL A 245 -15.32 14.54 -11.27
CA VAL A 245 -16.54 14.03 -10.64
C VAL A 245 -16.29 13.24 -9.36
N ASP A 246 -15.03 13.16 -8.90
CA ASP A 246 -14.59 12.28 -7.80
C ASP A 246 -15.18 10.87 -7.95
N PHE A 247 -14.86 10.23 -9.07
CA PHE A 247 -15.40 8.90 -9.42
C PHE A 247 -15.21 7.91 -8.26
N GLN A 248 -16.30 7.25 -7.83
CA GLN A 248 -16.35 6.37 -6.64
C GLN A 248 -16.05 7.03 -5.28
N GLY A 249 -15.97 8.36 -5.22
CA GLY A 249 -15.72 9.12 -3.98
C GLY A 249 -14.32 8.89 -3.38
N LEU A 250 -13.37 8.39 -4.19
CA LEU A 250 -12.07 7.92 -3.72
C LEU A 250 -11.21 9.05 -3.15
N GLU A 251 -11.21 10.24 -3.78
CA GLU A 251 -10.40 11.35 -3.30
C GLU A 251 -10.92 11.85 -1.94
N LYS A 252 -12.24 11.99 -1.78
CA LYS A 252 -12.86 12.35 -0.48
C LYS A 252 -12.57 11.32 0.61
N ARG A 253 -12.64 10.02 0.29
CA ARG A 253 -12.29 8.94 1.22
C ARG A 253 -10.83 9.06 1.67
N MET A 254 -9.90 9.23 0.73
CA MET A 254 -8.47 9.40 1.04
C MET A 254 -8.22 10.65 1.91
N VAL A 255 -8.85 11.78 1.62
CA VAL A 255 -8.72 13.01 2.42
C VAL A 255 -9.27 12.82 3.84
N THR A 256 -10.40 12.11 3.98
CA THR A 256 -10.99 11.80 5.28
C THR A 256 -10.09 10.87 6.09
N LEU A 257 -9.58 9.83 5.45
CA LEU A 257 -8.66 8.87 6.06
C LEU A 257 -7.35 9.55 6.48
N LYS A 258 -6.78 10.43 5.65
CA LYS A 258 -5.59 11.23 5.98
C LYS A 258 -5.76 11.92 7.34
N LYS A 259 -6.91 12.57 7.57
CA LYS A 259 -7.17 13.30 8.83
C LYS A 259 -7.21 12.36 10.04
N LYS A 260 -7.83 11.18 9.89
CA LYS A 260 -7.90 10.17 10.96
C LYS A 260 -6.51 9.62 11.28
N MET A 261 -5.78 9.20 10.25
CA MET A 261 -4.43 8.65 10.35
C MET A 261 -3.46 9.67 10.95
N ASP A 262 -3.46 10.91 10.45
CA ASP A 262 -2.56 11.96 10.94
C ASP A 262 -2.78 12.27 12.41
N ARG A 263 -4.06 12.36 12.84
CA ARG A 263 -4.41 12.52 14.25
C ARG A 263 -3.94 11.35 15.09
N PHE A 264 -4.14 10.12 14.62
CA PHE A 264 -3.73 8.92 15.34
C PHE A 264 -2.22 8.90 15.57
N PHE A 265 -1.42 9.11 14.51
CA PHE A 265 0.04 9.14 14.66
C PHE A 265 0.53 10.35 15.47
N GLN A 266 -0.13 11.50 15.36
CA GLN A 266 0.21 12.66 16.21
C GLN A 266 0.01 12.33 17.68
N ASN A 267 -1.11 11.69 18.04
CA ASN A 267 -1.37 11.29 19.43
C ASN A 267 -0.27 10.36 19.95
N LEU A 268 0.22 9.42 19.13
CA LEU A 268 1.35 8.55 19.51
C LEU A 268 2.64 9.32 19.73
N VAL A 269 2.98 10.26 18.84
CA VAL A 269 4.16 11.11 18.98
C VAL A 269 4.06 11.97 20.24
N ASP A 270 2.92 12.60 20.49
CA ASP A 270 2.68 13.46 21.64
C ASP A 270 2.68 12.68 22.96
N GLU A 271 2.21 11.43 22.96
CA GLU A 271 2.33 10.52 24.11
C GLU A 271 3.80 10.29 24.47
N HIS A 272 4.65 9.97 23.50
CA HIS A 272 6.09 9.74 23.75
C HIS A 272 6.80 11.03 24.19
N LYS A 273 6.46 12.18 23.60
CA LYS A 273 6.96 13.50 24.06
C LYS A 273 6.62 13.76 25.53
N ARG A 274 5.38 13.46 25.95
CA ARG A 274 4.93 13.61 27.34
C ARG A 274 5.63 12.66 28.30
N MET A 275 5.81 11.40 27.91
CA MET A 275 6.51 10.40 28.72
C MET A 275 7.97 10.81 28.95
N ARG A 276 8.67 11.26 27.89
CA ARG A 276 10.05 11.77 28.00
C ARG A 276 10.18 12.99 28.90
N GLY A 277 9.25 13.94 28.79
CA GLY A 277 9.25 15.15 29.64
C GLY A 277 8.99 14.86 31.13
N SER A 278 8.39 13.71 31.45
CA SER A 278 8.09 13.29 32.83
C SER A 278 9.21 12.45 33.46
N ALA A 279 10.14 11.93 32.65
CA ALA A 279 11.20 11.00 33.05
C ALA A 279 12.53 11.68 33.46
N SER A 280 12.55 13.02 33.61
CA SER A 280 13.73 13.78 34.03
C SER A 280 14.20 13.51 35.48
N SER A 281 13.74 12.43 36.11
CA SER A 281 14.15 11.95 37.42
C SER A 281 14.26 10.41 37.43
N GLN A 282 15.51 9.93 37.35
CA GLN A 282 16.00 8.58 37.71
C GLN A 282 15.70 7.37 36.80
N SER A 283 16.72 6.91 36.06
CA SER A 283 17.50 5.67 36.33
C SER A 283 18.05 5.03 35.04
N VAL A 284 19.25 4.45 35.16
CA VAL A 284 20.04 3.80 34.09
C VAL A 284 19.34 2.60 33.42
N ASN A 285 18.20 2.15 33.96
CA ASN A 285 17.40 1.05 33.40
C ASN A 285 16.47 1.46 32.23
N GLU A 286 16.29 2.75 31.93
CA GLU A 286 15.38 3.22 30.86
C GLU A 286 15.82 2.89 29.42
N VAL A 287 17.10 2.58 29.19
CA VAL A 287 17.59 2.13 27.87
C VAL A 287 16.81 0.90 27.38
N THR A 288 16.21 0.12 28.28
CA THR A 288 15.42 -1.09 27.97
C THR A 288 14.00 -0.84 27.45
N LYS A 289 13.49 0.41 27.44
CA LYS A 289 12.14 0.74 26.94
C LYS A 289 12.10 1.69 25.74
N MET A 290 13.24 2.13 25.24
CA MET A 290 13.29 3.10 24.15
C MET A 290 12.71 2.51 22.84
N THR A 291 11.74 3.22 22.27
CA THR A 291 11.03 2.85 21.03
C THR A 291 11.63 3.54 19.81
N LEU A 292 11.21 3.19 18.58
CA LEU A 292 11.65 3.95 17.40
C LEU A 292 11.11 5.38 17.38
N ILE A 293 9.93 5.64 17.97
CA ILE A 293 9.45 7.02 18.16
C ILE A 293 10.43 7.79 19.05
N ASP A 294 10.90 7.19 20.14
CA ASP A 294 11.88 7.83 21.03
C ASP A 294 13.21 8.10 20.32
N VAL A 295 13.68 7.18 19.49
CA VAL A 295 14.88 7.38 18.66
C VAL A 295 14.71 8.60 17.76
N MET A 296 13.60 8.68 17.03
CA MET A 296 13.37 9.81 16.13
C MET A 296 13.14 11.13 16.88
N LEU A 297 12.52 11.10 18.06
CA LEU A 297 12.39 12.27 18.93
C LEU A 297 13.76 12.76 19.45
N SER A 298 14.71 11.85 19.74
CA SER A 298 16.07 12.23 20.11
C SER A 298 16.83 12.86 18.94
N LEU A 299 16.59 12.40 17.71
CA LEU A 299 17.15 13.04 16.51
C LEU A 299 16.51 14.41 16.26
N GLN A 300 15.21 14.58 16.56
CA GLN A 300 14.50 15.85 16.50
C GLN A 300 15.08 16.92 17.44
N GLU A 301 15.63 16.54 18.59
CA GLU A 301 16.32 17.48 19.48
C GLU A 301 17.65 18.00 18.88
N ILE A 302 18.28 17.24 17.98
CA ILE A 302 19.56 17.58 17.36
C ILE A 302 19.37 18.40 16.08
N GLU A 303 18.40 18.01 15.24
CA GLU A 303 18.13 18.63 13.93
C GLU A 303 16.61 18.76 13.71
N PRO A 304 15.94 19.69 14.43
CA PRO A 304 14.48 19.81 14.44
C PRO A 304 13.89 20.18 13.08
N GLU A 305 14.66 20.86 12.23
CA GLU A 305 14.24 21.25 10.88
C GLU A 305 14.04 20.03 9.97
N PHE A 306 14.84 18.98 10.17
CA PHE A 306 14.76 17.76 9.38
C PHE A 306 13.80 16.74 10.02
N TYR A 307 14.00 16.39 11.29
CA TYR A 307 13.22 15.35 11.97
C TYR A 307 11.89 15.88 12.53
N THR A 308 11.09 16.53 11.68
CA THR A 308 9.78 17.05 12.07
C THR A 308 8.80 15.92 12.43
N ASP A 309 7.73 16.25 13.15
CA ASP A 309 6.65 15.29 13.44
C ASP A 309 6.07 14.67 12.16
N GLU A 310 6.02 15.42 11.06
CA GLU A 310 5.59 14.87 9.77
C GLU A 310 6.54 13.77 9.28
N ILE A 311 7.85 13.92 9.45
CA ILE A 311 8.83 12.87 9.11
C ILE A 311 8.63 11.65 10.00
N ILE A 312 8.50 11.84 11.32
CA ILE A 312 8.27 10.75 12.28
C ILE A 312 7.03 9.95 11.87
N LYS A 313 5.90 10.63 11.66
CA LYS A 313 4.65 10.01 11.23
C LYS A 313 4.76 9.36 9.85
N SER A 314 5.50 9.97 8.92
CA SER A 314 5.73 9.40 7.60
C SER A 314 6.52 8.09 7.68
N VAL A 315 7.52 7.99 8.57
CA VAL A 315 8.32 6.78 8.77
C VAL A 315 7.50 5.68 9.43
N ILE A 316 6.67 6.01 10.43
CA ILE A 316 5.72 5.05 11.03
C ILE A 316 4.81 4.44 9.96
N LEU A 317 4.29 5.27 9.06
CA LEU A 317 3.45 4.81 7.95
C LEU A 317 4.18 3.91 6.95
N CYS A 318 5.50 4.03 6.81
CA CYS A 318 6.30 3.26 5.84
C CYS A 318 6.50 1.79 6.20
N PHE A 319 6.21 1.40 7.43
CA PHE A 319 6.18 -0.02 7.77
C PHE A 319 5.08 -0.72 6.96
N GLU A 320 5.25 -2.00 6.68
CA GLU A 320 4.27 -2.74 5.89
C GLU A 320 3.09 -3.10 6.80
N TRP A 321 1.92 -2.57 6.50
CA TRP A 321 0.75 -2.72 7.36
C TRP A 321 -0.39 -3.44 6.64
N ASP A 322 -0.32 -4.76 6.52
CA ASP A 322 -1.40 -5.54 5.92
C ASP A 322 -1.91 -6.69 6.80
N LYS A 323 -3.18 -6.59 7.23
CA LYS A 323 -3.85 -7.65 7.97
C LYS A 323 -4.72 -8.41 6.99
N ILE A 324 -4.35 -9.66 6.71
CA ILE A 324 -5.30 -10.59 6.11
C ILE A 324 -6.10 -11.31 7.19
N GLY A 325 -7.42 -11.08 7.23
CA GLY A 325 -8.37 -12.03 7.84
C GLY A 325 -9.56 -11.40 8.58
N GLY A 326 -10.76 -11.92 8.27
CA GLY A 326 -12.01 -11.65 9.01
C GLY A 326 -13.31 -12.21 8.40
N SER A 327 -13.31 -12.79 7.21
CA SER A 327 -14.45 -13.52 6.62
C SER A 327 -13.94 -14.80 5.94
N GLU A 328 -14.82 -15.79 5.70
CA GLU A 328 -14.51 -16.92 4.81
C GLU A 328 -13.82 -16.38 3.55
N ILE A 329 -12.64 -16.92 3.26
CA ILE A 329 -11.72 -16.35 2.28
C ILE A 329 -12.32 -16.55 0.90
N ASN A 330 -12.80 -15.45 0.31
CA ASN A 330 -13.23 -15.38 -1.07
C ASN A 330 -12.01 -15.62 -1.98
N MET A 331 -12.10 -16.58 -2.90
CA MET A 331 -11.03 -16.97 -3.83
C MET A 331 -10.74 -15.95 -4.95
N LEU A 332 -11.32 -14.75 -4.86
CA LEU A 332 -11.00 -13.65 -5.75
C LEU A 332 -9.72 -12.98 -5.27
N GLU A 333 -8.71 -12.86 -6.14
CA GLU A 333 -7.50 -12.09 -5.87
C GLU A 333 -7.86 -10.62 -5.67
N GLU A 334 -7.88 -10.16 -4.42
CA GLU A 334 -8.10 -8.75 -4.12
C GLU A 334 -6.84 -7.91 -4.38
N ALA A 335 -7.05 -6.66 -4.77
CA ALA A 335 -5.99 -5.67 -4.94
C ALA A 335 -5.38 -5.30 -3.58
N GLY A 336 -4.06 -5.50 -3.41
CA GLY A 336 -3.33 -5.25 -2.16
C GLY A 336 -1.82 -5.31 -2.37
N ILE A 337 -1.04 -4.96 -1.33
CA ILE A 337 0.44 -5.00 -1.37
C ILE A 337 0.95 -6.45 -1.25
N VAL A 338 0.23 -7.30 -0.51
CA VAL A 338 0.55 -8.72 -0.32
C VAL A 338 -0.46 -9.58 -1.06
N ILE A 339 0.00 -10.64 -1.74
CA ILE A 339 -0.85 -11.58 -2.49
C ILE A 339 -1.31 -12.71 -1.56
N PRO A 340 -2.60 -12.80 -1.17
CA PRO A 340 -3.10 -13.92 -0.39
C PRO A 340 -3.16 -15.21 -1.23
N ARG A 341 -2.70 -16.35 -0.69
CA ARG A 341 -3.00 -17.68 -1.26
C ARG A 341 -4.37 -18.19 -0.83
N ALA A 342 -4.98 -19.01 -1.70
CA ALA A 342 -6.36 -19.52 -1.60
C ALA A 342 -6.57 -20.58 -0.51
N GLU A 343 -5.55 -21.39 -0.20
CA GLU A 343 -5.62 -22.36 0.89
C GLU A 343 -5.16 -21.71 2.20
N PRO A 344 -5.96 -21.77 3.28
CA PRO A 344 -5.53 -21.35 4.61
C PRO A 344 -4.22 -22.07 4.96
N LEU A 345 -3.24 -21.32 5.46
CA LEU A 345 -2.01 -21.91 5.96
C LEU A 345 -2.34 -22.65 7.26
N GLU A 346 -2.70 -23.92 7.14
CA GLU A 346 -2.93 -24.82 8.25
C GLU A 346 -1.64 -25.57 8.60
N ALA A 347 -1.40 -25.77 9.88
CA ALA A 347 -0.40 -26.70 10.36
C ALA A 347 -1.03 -27.72 11.31
N LEU A 348 -0.52 -28.95 11.26
CA LEU A 348 -0.78 -29.96 12.27
C LEU A 348 0.18 -29.72 13.44
N CYS A 349 -0.34 -29.17 14.52
CA CYS A 349 0.43 -28.88 15.71
C CYS A 349 0.35 -30.05 16.69
N LYS A 350 1.50 -30.59 17.05
CA LYS A 350 1.68 -31.49 18.20
C LYS A 350 2.97 -31.12 18.92
N PRO A 351 2.95 -30.82 20.24
CA PRO A 351 4.17 -30.50 20.98
C PRO A 351 5.08 -31.74 21.03
N ARG A 352 6.38 -31.53 20.85
CA ARG A 352 7.37 -32.60 21.07
C ARG A 352 7.38 -32.96 22.55
N GLN A 353 7.41 -34.25 22.88
CA GLN A 353 7.32 -34.73 24.26
C GLN A 353 8.38 -34.09 25.18
N THR A 354 9.60 -33.90 24.66
CA THR A 354 10.73 -33.28 25.38
C THR A 354 10.53 -31.80 25.69
N MET A 355 9.65 -31.11 24.95
CA MET A 355 9.40 -29.68 25.11
C MET A 355 8.20 -29.39 26.03
N ILE A 356 7.38 -30.40 26.35
CA ILE A 356 6.11 -30.20 27.06
C ILE A 356 6.29 -29.47 28.40
N ASN A 357 7.28 -29.86 29.21
CA ASN A 357 7.53 -29.22 30.50
C ASN A 357 7.93 -27.75 30.33
N LEU A 358 8.83 -27.45 29.39
CA LEU A 358 9.22 -26.07 29.09
C LEU A 358 8.04 -25.22 28.58
N LEU A 359 7.13 -25.82 27.82
CA LEU A 359 5.94 -25.15 27.29
C LEU A 359 4.89 -24.82 28.37
N TYR A 360 4.86 -25.54 29.51
CA TYR A 360 4.04 -25.18 30.66
C TYR A 360 4.56 -23.95 31.42
N ASP A 361 5.87 -23.78 31.43
CA ASP A 361 6.53 -22.66 32.09
C ASP A 361 6.52 -21.37 31.23
N LEU A 362 5.95 -21.42 30.01
CA LEU A 362 5.69 -20.25 29.15
C LEU A 362 4.42 -19.52 29.57
#